data_AF-A0A357EXR2-F1
#
_entry.id   AF-A0A357EXR2-F1
#
_cell.length_a   1.000
_cell.length_b   1.000
_cell.length_c   1.000
_cell.angle_alpha   90.00
_cell.angle_beta   90.00
_cell.angle_gamma   90.00
#
_symmetry.space_group_name_H-M   'P 1'
#
loop_
_entity.id
_entity.type
_entity.pdbx_description
1 polymer ?
#
loop_
_entity_poly.entity_id
_entity_poly.type
_entity_poly.pdbx_seq_one_letter_code
_entity_poly.pdbx_strand_id
1 'polypeptide(L)'
;MRKSIFTALTVFCVAGSGYAHTALIKGRNDAPQQQVEIKTEKVAGNIYVLYGSGGNIGVSVGADGILTIDTQFANLADKIK
;
A
#
# COMPACT_ATOMS: atom_id res chain seq x y z
N MET A 1 39.87 15.32 -31.85
CA MET A 1 39.01 14.14 -32.11
C MET A 1 38.71 13.27 -30.87
N ARG A 2 39.57 13.19 -29.85
CA ARG A 2 39.35 12.36 -28.64
C ARG A 2 38.32 12.89 -27.61
N LYS A 3 37.95 14.16 -27.67
CA LYS A 3 37.04 14.81 -26.69
C LYS A 3 35.54 14.59 -27.01
N SER A 4 35.15 14.56 -28.29
CA SER A 4 33.74 14.36 -28.70
C SER A 4 33.21 12.95 -28.44
N ILE A 5 34.09 11.94 -28.39
CA ILE A 5 33.70 10.54 -28.12
C ILE A 5 33.34 10.35 -26.63
N PHE A 6 34.04 11.03 -25.72
CA PHE A 6 33.73 10.97 -24.29
C PHE A 6 32.44 11.72 -23.94
N THR A 7 32.16 12.87 -24.58
CA THR A 7 30.92 13.62 -24.34
C THR A 7 29.68 12.88 -24.82
N ALA A 8 29.75 12.14 -25.94
CA ALA A 8 28.63 11.36 -26.46
C ALA A 8 28.24 10.18 -25.54
N LEU A 9 29.21 9.56 -24.86
CA LEU A 9 28.96 8.43 -23.96
C LEU A 9 28.29 8.87 -22.64
N THR A 10 28.66 10.05 -22.12
CA THR A 10 28.07 10.59 -20.88
C THR A 10 26.60 11.03 -21.07
N VAL A 11 26.24 11.54 -22.25
CA VAL A 11 24.86 11.95 -22.56
C VAL A 11 23.92 10.74 -22.63
N PHE A 12 24.41 9.56 -23.05
CA PHE A 12 23.61 8.35 -23.10
C PHE A 12 23.27 7.79 -21.70
N CYS A 13 24.17 7.95 -20.73
CA CYS A 13 23.93 7.51 -19.34
C CYS A 13 22.89 8.36 -18.58
N VAL A 14 22.78 9.66 -18.88
CA VAL A 14 21.84 10.56 -18.18
C VAL A 14 20.41 10.47 -18.75
N ALA A 15 20.24 10.12 -20.03
CA ALA A 15 18.92 9.92 -20.63
C ALA A 15 18.29 8.56 -20.26
N GLY A 16 19.09 7.53 -19.99
CA GLY A 16 18.60 6.20 -19.63
C GLY A 16 17.93 6.12 -18.24
N SER A 17 18.38 6.94 -17.29
CA SER A 17 17.87 6.96 -15.90
C SER A 17 16.47 7.58 -15.78
N GLY A 18 16.05 8.43 -16.72
CA GLY A 18 14.69 8.99 -16.75
C GLY A 18 13.61 7.93 -17.05
N TYR A 19 13.90 6.99 -17.96
CA TYR A 19 12.97 5.92 -18.32
C TYR A 19 12.81 4.87 -17.21
N ALA A 20 13.87 4.61 -16.43
CA ALA A 20 13.83 3.69 -15.30
C ALA A 20 12.94 4.22 -14.15
N HIS A 21 12.89 5.55 -13.95
CA HIS A 21 12.16 6.14 -12.83
C HIS A 21 10.63 6.10 -13.00
N THR A 22 10.12 6.11 -14.24
CA THR A 22 8.66 5.96 -14.51
C THR A 22 8.15 4.53 -14.36
N ALA A 23 9.03 3.53 -14.48
CA ALA A 23 8.64 2.12 -14.35
C ALA A 23 8.31 1.72 -12.90
N LEU A 24 8.89 2.41 -11.91
CA LEU A 24 8.64 2.17 -10.49
C LEU A 24 7.37 2.85 -9.95
N ILE A 25 6.81 3.84 -10.68
CA ILE A 25 5.58 4.56 -10.30
C ILE A 25 4.31 3.87 -10.84
N LYS A 26 4.43 2.90 -11.76
CA LYS A 26 3.30 2.02 -12.11
C LYS A 26 2.97 1.14 -10.92
N GLY A 27 2.13 1.66 -10.03
CA GLY A 27 1.57 0.97 -8.89
C GLY A 27 1.07 -0.40 -9.33
N ARG A 28 1.62 -1.43 -8.69
CA ARG A 28 1.29 -2.83 -8.96
C ARG A 28 -0.12 -3.13 -8.43
N ASN A 29 -1.13 -2.72 -9.19
CA ASN A 29 -2.55 -2.93 -8.87
C ASN A 29 -3.20 -4.05 -9.69
N ASP A 30 -2.44 -4.72 -10.56
CA ASP A 30 -2.97 -5.70 -11.52
C ASP A 30 -2.95 -7.15 -10.98
N ALA A 31 -2.51 -7.36 -9.74
CA ALA A 31 -2.65 -8.66 -9.10
C ALA A 31 -4.14 -8.91 -8.79
N PRO A 32 -4.72 -10.08 -9.10
CA PRO A 32 -6.06 -10.40 -8.66
C PRO A 32 -6.10 -10.22 -7.14
N GLN A 33 -6.95 -9.31 -6.65
CA GLN A 33 -7.13 -9.10 -5.22
C GLN A 33 -7.52 -10.45 -4.62
N GLN A 34 -6.58 -11.11 -3.94
CA GLN A 34 -6.90 -12.33 -3.21
C GLN A 34 -8.10 -12.03 -2.33
N GLN A 35 -9.08 -12.94 -2.34
CA GLN A 35 -10.25 -12.82 -1.49
C GLN A 35 -9.78 -12.79 -0.04
N VAL A 36 -9.74 -11.59 0.54
CA VAL A 36 -9.30 -11.39 1.93
C VAL A 36 -10.45 -11.81 2.83
N GLU A 37 -10.28 -12.94 3.51
CA GLU A 37 -11.16 -13.35 4.59
C GLU A 37 -10.88 -12.49 5.83
N ILE A 38 -11.93 -11.90 6.39
CA ILE A 38 -11.87 -11.11 7.63
C ILE A 38 -12.53 -11.93 8.73
N LYS A 39 -11.80 -12.27 9.80
CA LYS A 39 -12.36 -12.90 11.00
C LYS A 39 -12.58 -11.86 12.09
N THR A 40 -13.73 -11.87 12.74
CA THR A 40 -14.03 -10.96 13.86
C THR A 40 -14.05 -11.70 15.19
N GLU A 41 -13.45 -11.11 16.22
CA GLU A 41 -13.45 -11.61 17.59
C GLU A 41 -13.84 -10.50 18.58
N LYS A 42 -14.66 -10.82 19.56
CA LYS A 42 -15.06 -9.88 20.61
C LYS A 42 -14.05 -9.92 21.75
N VAL A 43 -13.51 -8.76 22.13
CA VAL A 43 -12.53 -8.65 23.22
C VAL A 43 -13.23 -8.42 24.55
N ALA A 44 -13.96 -7.29 24.67
CA ALA A 44 -14.69 -6.91 25.88
C ALA A 44 -15.67 -5.78 25.58
N GLY A 45 -16.84 -5.76 26.24
CA GLY A 45 -17.82 -4.67 26.07
C GLY A 45 -18.18 -4.44 24.60
N ASN A 46 -17.87 -3.25 24.08
CA ASN A 46 -18.06 -2.89 22.67
C ASN A 46 -16.74 -2.87 21.86
N ILE A 47 -15.72 -3.58 22.35
CA ILE A 47 -14.39 -3.69 21.72
C ILE A 47 -14.27 -5.03 21.00
N TYR A 48 -13.80 -4.96 19.76
CA TYR A 48 -13.63 -6.08 18.84
C TYR A 48 -12.25 -6.02 18.19
N VAL A 49 -11.77 -7.16 17.69
CA VAL A 49 -10.60 -7.27 16.83
C VAL A 49 -11.00 -7.95 15.53
N LEU A 50 -10.60 -7.36 14.41
CA LEU A 50 -10.75 -7.92 13.08
C LEU A 50 -9.37 -8.41 12.62
N TYR A 51 -9.28 -9.67 12.24
CA TYR A 51 -8.08 -10.31 11.70
C TYR A 51 -8.23 -10.38 10.18
N GLY A 52 -7.26 -9.83 9.44
CA GLY A 52 -7.21 -9.91 7.99
C GLY A 52 -5.79 -10.11 7.47
N SER A 53 -5.62 -10.12 6.15
CA SER A 53 -4.31 -10.32 5.50
C SER A 53 -3.29 -9.23 5.82
N GLY A 54 -3.74 -8.09 6.35
CA GLY A 54 -2.91 -6.92 6.69
C GLY A 54 -2.52 -6.80 8.16
N GLY A 55 -3.04 -7.66 9.06
CA GLY A 55 -2.81 -7.59 10.50
C GLY A 55 -4.12 -7.56 11.32
N ASN A 56 -4.01 -7.08 12.55
CA ASN A 56 -5.11 -6.99 13.51
C ASN A 56 -5.62 -5.55 13.56
N ILE A 57 -6.93 -5.37 13.41
CA ILE A 57 -7.59 -4.07 13.46
C ILE A 57 -8.44 -4.03 14.73
N GLY A 58 -8.19 -3.06 15.61
CA GLY A 58 -9.00 -2.82 16.79
C GLY A 58 -10.23 -1.99 16.45
N VAL A 59 -11.41 -2.38 16.93
CA VAL A 59 -12.67 -1.69 16.67
C VAL A 59 -13.43 -1.43 17.97
N SER A 60 -13.87 -0.20 18.18
CA SER A 60 -14.75 0.21 19.28
C SER A 60 -16.06 0.75 18.71
N VAL A 61 -17.18 0.21 19.19
CA VAL A 61 -18.52 0.58 18.72
C VAL A 61 -19.26 1.36 19.80
N GLY A 62 -19.67 2.58 19.48
CA GLY A 62 -20.47 3.45 20.35
C GLY A 62 -21.75 3.91 19.66
N ALA A 63 -22.65 4.52 20.43
CA ALA A 63 -23.85 5.14 19.87
C ALA A 63 -23.51 6.28 18.89
N ASP A 64 -22.36 6.93 19.09
CA ASP A 64 -21.89 8.06 18.30
C ASP A 64 -21.08 7.64 17.06
N GLY A 65 -20.77 6.34 16.91
CA GLY A 65 -20.06 5.82 15.74
C GLY A 65 -19.05 4.70 16.05
N ILE A 66 -18.21 4.42 15.06
CA ILE A 66 -17.19 3.36 15.09
C ILE A 66 -15.80 4.01 15.09
N LEU A 67 -14.98 3.66 16.08
CA LEU A 67 -13.56 3.99 16.12
C LEU A 67 -12.76 2.77 15.72
N THR A 68 -11.91 2.92 14.69
CA THR A 68 -11.04 1.86 14.18
C THR A 68 -9.59 2.26 14.39
N ILE A 69 -8.80 1.34 14.95
CA ILE A 69 -7.35 1.51 15.17
C ILE A 69 -6.65 0.46 14.33
N ASP A 70 -5.93 0.94 13.32
CA ASP A 70 -5.13 0.14 12.40
C ASP A 70 -3.72 0.77 12.30
N THR A 71 -2.68 -0.06 12.21
CA THR A 71 -1.30 0.40 12.02
C THR A 71 -0.85 0.36 10.56
N GLN A 72 -1.63 -0.24 9.64
CA GLN A 72 -1.22 -0.31 8.25
C GLN A 72 -2.39 -0.66 7.32
N PHE A 73 -2.48 0.06 6.20
CA PHE A 73 -3.40 -0.15 5.06
C PHE A 73 -4.74 0.61 5.10
N ALA A 74 -4.68 1.86 4.62
CA ALA A 74 -5.85 2.64 4.19
C ALA A 74 -6.80 1.91 3.22
N ASN A 75 -6.34 0.83 2.56
CA ASN A 75 -7.08 0.07 1.54
C ASN A 75 -8.09 -0.96 2.12
N LEU A 76 -8.16 -1.11 3.46
CA LEU A 76 -9.14 -2.00 4.10
C LEU A 76 -10.35 -1.26 4.68
N ALA A 77 -10.29 0.07 4.79
CA ALA A 77 -11.35 0.89 5.37
C ALA A 77 -12.71 0.69 4.66
N ASP A 78 -12.71 0.59 3.32
CA ASP A 78 -13.94 0.43 2.54
C ASP A 78 -14.65 -0.91 2.74
N LYS A 79 -13.95 -1.92 3.29
CA LYS A 79 -14.51 -3.26 3.57
C LYS A 79 -15.12 -3.36 4.96
N ILE A 80 -14.92 -2.37 5.83
CA ILE A 80 -15.46 -2.30 7.18
C ILE A 80 -16.63 -1.31 7.14
N LYS A 81 -17.85 -1.81 6.94
CA LYS A 81 -19.10 -1.06 7.06
C LYS A 81 -20.03 -1.74 8.06
#